data_AF-A0A177EHA3-F1
#
_entry.id   AF-A0A177EHA3-F1
#
_cell.length_a   1.000
_cell.length_b   1.000
_cell.length_c   1.000
_cell.angle_alpha   90.00
_cell.angle_beta   90.00
_cell.angle_gamma   90.00
#
_symmetry.space_group_name_H-M   'P 1'
#
loop_
_entity.id
_entity.type
_entity.pdbx_description
1 polymer ?
#
loop_
_entity_poly.entity_id
_entity_poly.type
_entity_poly.pdbx_seq_one_letter_code
_entity_poly.pdbx_strand_id
1 'polypeptide(L)'
;MHERSVKDLLERMQTLSREGLKKEKAAIIGKIAHGAFTDEEQMLLRTELQRTLMESVEKRSKAIEELQGTEEEIKRQCAVTSTVAKKLAESDGKLCKIKKGQETITGEMAKAYAIIQKRQKNEYKEDFIFFGALAVFFAICVFVLIDRLFIH
;
A
#
# COMPACT_ATOMS: atom_id res chain seq x y z
N MET A 1 62.97 24.03 16.00
CA MET A 1 62.66 23.26 14.77
C MET A 1 61.69 22.10 15.02
N HIS A 2 61.76 21.39 16.16
CA HIS A 2 60.86 20.26 16.50
C HIS A 2 59.37 20.63 16.63
N GLU A 3 59.06 21.79 17.21
CA GLU A 3 57.68 22.23 17.47
C GLU A 3 56.83 22.38 16.19
N ARG A 4 57.42 22.84 15.08
CA ARG A 4 56.74 22.86 13.76
C ARG A 4 56.49 21.45 13.23
N SER A 5 57.47 20.54 13.38
CA SER A 5 57.35 19.16 12.91
C SER A 5 56.30 18.35 13.66
N VAL A 6 56.08 18.61 14.95
CA VAL A 6 55.02 17.97 15.75
C VAL A 6 53.65 18.44 15.26
N LYS A 7 53.49 19.75 15.09
CA LYS A 7 52.24 20.36 14.62
C LYS A 7 51.84 19.86 13.24
N ASP A 8 52.80 19.79 12.30
CA ASP A 8 52.55 19.29 10.94
C ASP A 8 52.10 17.81 10.95
N LEU A 9 52.66 17.00 11.84
CA LEU A 9 52.29 15.58 11.95
C LEU A 9 50.91 15.40 12.60
N LEU A 10 50.58 16.19 13.61
CA LEU A 10 49.24 16.23 14.22
C LEU A 10 48.18 16.66 13.20
N GLU A 11 48.43 17.74 12.48
CA GLU A 11 47.52 18.25 11.45
C GLU A 11 47.32 17.22 10.33
N ARG A 12 48.39 16.54 9.91
CA ARG A 12 48.29 15.44 8.94
C ARG A 12 47.46 14.26 9.47
N MET A 13 47.62 13.88 10.73
CA MET A 13 46.80 12.79 11.33
C MET A 13 45.32 13.17 11.42
N GLN A 14 45.01 14.44 11.70
CA GLN A 14 43.64 14.94 11.82
C GLN A 14 42.95 15.16 10.46
N THR A 15 43.72 15.49 9.41
CA THR A 15 43.19 15.76 8.06
C THR A 15 43.10 14.52 7.18
N LEU A 16 43.86 13.46 7.47
CA LEU A 16 43.82 12.23 6.69
C LEU A 16 42.47 11.52 6.81
N SER A 17 41.91 11.13 5.66
CA SER A 17 40.76 10.23 5.59
C SER A 17 41.13 8.84 6.15
N ARG A 18 40.14 8.05 6.54
CA ARG A 18 40.34 6.72 7.16
C ARG A 18 41.19 5.77 6.30
N GLU A 19 40.98 5.78 4.99
CA GLU A 19 41.78 4.96 4.07
C GLU A 19 43.21 5.47 3.94
N GLY A 20 43.39 6.81 3.96
CA GLY A 20 44.70 7.44 4.02
C GLY A 20 45.44 7.07 5.30
N LEU A 21 44.78 7.16 6.46
CA LEU A 21 45.36 6.85 7.76
C LEU A 21 45.75 5.36 7.88
N LYS A 22 44.96 4.44 7.32
CA LYS A 22 45.31 3.00 7.29
C LYS A 22 46.53 2.70 6.41
N LYS A 23 46.63 3.35 5.25
CA LYS A 23 47.75 3.19 4.33
C LYS A 23 49.03 3.81 4.89
N GLU A 24 48.91 4.95 5.57
CA GLU A 24 50.04 5.69 6.11
C GLU A 24 50.39 5.34 7.56
N LYS A 25 49.61 4.49 8.24
CA LYS A 25 49.78 4.13 9.67
C LYS A 25 51.23 3.72 9.99
N ALA A 26 51.78 2.80 9.20
CA ALA A 26 53.15 2.31 9.43
C ALA A 26 54.20 3.41 9.25
N ALA A 27 53.99 4.31 8.27
CA ALA A 27 54.88 5.44 8.03
C ALA A 27 54.79 6.50 9.15
N ILE A 28 53.59 6.78 9.68
CA ILE A 28 53.38 7.70 10.80
C ILE A 28 54.01 7.13 12.08
N ILE A 29 53.79 5.85 12.38
CA ILE A 29 54.42 5.18 13.53
C ILE A 29 55.95 5.20 13.38
N GLY A 30 56.47 4.92 12.19
CA GLY A 30 57.90 4.99 11.90
C GLY A 30 58.49 6.37 12.16
N LYS A 31 57.79 7.46 11.76
CA LYS A 31 58.21 8.84 12.03
C LYS A 31 58.21 9.17 13.52
N ILE A 32 57.21 8.72 14.27
CA ILE A 32 57.13 8.92 15.72
C ILE A 32 58.27 8.17 16.44
N ALA A 33 58.61 6.96 15.97
CA ALA A 33 59.60 6.09 16.61
C ALA A 33 61.07 6.42 16.27
N HIS A 34 61.34 7.21 15.22
CA HIS A 34 62.70 7.46 14.71
C HIS A 34 63.57 8.40 15.58
N GLY A 35 63.16 8.69 16.82
CA GLY A 35 63.96 9.45 17.79
C GLY A 35 64.08 10.96 17.54
N ALA A 36 63.36 11.50 16.54
CA ALA A 36 63.36 12.93 16.22
C ALA A 36 62.42 13.77 17.13
N PHE A 37 61.78 13.15 18.11
CA PHE A 37 60.81 13.75 19.01
C PHE A 37 61.17 13.39 20.45
N THR A 38 60.93 14.31 21.39
CA THR A 38 61.08 14.03 22.82
C THR A 38 60.05 12.98 23.27
N ASP A 39 60.28 12.36 24.44
CA ASP A 39 59.35 11.34 24.95
C ASP A 39 57.93 11.89 25.16
N GLU A 40 57.82 13.15 25.59
CA GLU A 40 56.53 13.86 25.74
C GLU A 40 55.84 14.07 24.38
N GLU A 41 56.59 14.51 23.36
CA GLU A 41 56.05 14.71 22.00
C GLU A 41 55.62 13.38 21.37
N GLN A 42 56.41 12.31 21.57
CA GLN A 42 56.05 10.97 21.10
C GLN A 42 54.78 10.46 21.79
N MET A 43 54.64 10.70 23.10
CA MET A 43 53.45 10.30 23.85
C MET A 43 52.20 11.02 23.35
N LEU A 44 52.29 12.33 23.11
CA LEU A 44 51.20 13.13 22.55
C LEU A 44 50.77 12.60 21.16
N LEU A 45 51.74 12.39 20.26
CA LEU A 45 51.49 11.91 18.90
C LEU A 45 50.90 10.50 18.86
N ARG A 46 51.36 9.60 19.74
CA ARG A 46 50.81 8.23 19.86
C ARG A 46 49.38 8.26 20.38
N THR A 47 49.11 9.07 21.39
CA THR A 47 47.78 9.23 21.98
C THR A 47 46.79 9.76 20.95
N GLU A 48 47.19 10.77 20.19
CA GLU A 48 46.33 11.35 19.16
C GLU A 48 46.07 10.36 18.01
N LEU A 49 47.10 9.66 17.51
CA LEU A 49 46.94 8.61 16.49
C LEU A 49 45.97 7.52 16.96
N GLN A 50 46.08 7.10 18.22
CA GLN A 50 45.21 6.10 18.82
C GLN A 50 43.77 6.64 18.95
N ARG A 51 43.59 7.88 19.40
CA ARG A 51 42.27 8.54 19.49
C ARG A 51 41.58 8.59 18.14
N THR A 52 42.24 9.07 17.10
CA THR A 52 41.68 9.17 15.74
C THR A 52 41.32 7.79 15.17
N LEU A 53 42.13 6.77 15.46
CA LEU A 53 41.83 5.40 15.06
C LEU A 53 40.61 4.83 15.83
N MET A 54 40.47 5.11 17.13
CA MET A 54 39.38 4.60 17.96
C MET A 54 38.03 5.28 17.65
N GLU A 55 37.99 6.60 17.50
CA GLU A 55 36.78 7.34 17.09
C GLU A 55 36.23 6.81 15.74
N SER A 56 37.11 6.31 14.88
CA SER A 56 36.73 5.70 13.59
C SER A 56 36.08 4.32 13.71
N VAL A 57 36.34 3.59 14.81
CA VAL A 57 35.74 2.29 15.10
C VAL A 57 34.35 2.48 15.71
N GLU A 58 34.22 3.40 16.66
CA GLU A 58 32.95 3.70 17.32
C GLU A 58 31.88 4.23 16.35
N LYS A 59 32.24 5.14 15.43
CA LYS A 59 31.31 5.64 14.40
C LYS A 59 30.80 4.52 13.48
N ARG A 60 31.63 3.51 13.19
CA ARG A 60 31.22 2.35 12.38
C ARG A 60 30.32 1.40 13.15
N SER A 61 30.59 1.17 14.44
CA SER A 61 29.74 0.32 15.29
C SER A 61 28.32 0.88 15.36
N LYS A 62 28.18 2.19 15.60
CA LYS A 62 26.88 2.87 15.62
C LYS A 62 26.14 2.78 14.27
N ALA A 63 26.86 3.02 13.17
CA ALA A 63 26.26 2.89 11.84
C ALA A 63 25.80 1.46 11.51
N ILE A 64 26.51 0.43 12.00
CA ILE A 64 26.12 -0.97 11.83
C ILE A 64 24.88 -1.30 12.68
N GLU A 65 24.84 -0.85 13.93
CA GLU A 65 23.69 -1.04 14.82
C GLU A 65 22.42 -0.36 14.27
N GLU A 66 22.53 0.87 13.77
CA GLU A 66 21.41 1.58 13.12
C GLU A 66 20.93 0.87 11.86
N LEU A 67 21.85 0.34 11.04
CA LEU A 67 21.52 -0.44 9.85
C LEU A 67 20.83 -1.77 10.19
N GLN A 68 21.28 -2.45 11.26
CA GLN A 68 20.64 -3.67 11.73
C GLN A 68 19.22 -3.40 12.26
N GLY A 69 19.04 -2.31 13.02
CA GLY A 69 17.72 -1.90 13.48
C GLY A 69 16.76 -1.56 12.34
N THR A 70 17.25 -0.88 11.29
CA THR A 70 16.44 -0.60 10.10
C THR A 70 16.15 -1.87 9.28
N GLU A 71 17.08 -2.82 9.17
CA GLU A 71 16.84 -4.09 8.50
C GLU A 71 15.74 -4.92 9.21
N GLU A 72 15.77 -4.97 10.54
CA GLU A 72 14.73 -5.66 11.33
C GLU A 72 13.36 -5.01 11.16
N GLU A 73 13.29 -3.68 11.15
CA GLU A 73 12.03 -2.96 10.93
C GLU A 73 11.48 -3.19 9.51
N ILE A 74 12.34 -3.18 8.49
CA ILE A 74 11.94 -3.53 7.11
C ILE A 74 11.39 -4.96 7.06
N LYS A 75 12.04 -5.93 7.72
CA LYS A 75 11.55 -7.31 7.78
C LYS A 75 10.17 -7.40 8.44
N ARG A 76 9.93 -6.65 9.52
CA ARG A 76 8.60 -6.57 10.17
C ARG A 76 7.56 -6.00 9.23
N GLN A 77 7.86 -4.90 8.54
CA GLN A 77 6.94 -4.29 7.58
C GLN A 77 6.61 -5.23 6.42
N CYS A 78 7.62 -5.91 5.85
CA CYS A 78 7.40 -6.92 4.80
C CYS A 78 6.48 -8.06 5.26
N ALA A 79 6.62 -8.54 6.50
CA ALA A 79 5.75 -9.57 7.06
C ALA A 79 4.30 -9.10 7.19
N VAL A 80 4.08 -7.85 7.63
CA VAL A 80 2.75 -7.23 7.68
C VAL A 80 2.16 -7.11 6.27
N THR A 81 2.91 -6.60 5.30
CA THR A 81 2.46 -6.46 3.91
C THR A 81 2.08 -7.82 3.30
N SER A 82 2.87 -8.87 3.54
CA SER A 82 2.55 -10.23 3.09
C SER A 82 1.22 -10.73 3.67
N THR A 83 1.00 -10.47 4.97
CA THR A 83 -0.24 -10.85 5.65
C THR A 83 -1.45 -10.09 5.10
N VAL A 84 -1.30 -8.79 4.84
CA VAL A 84 -2.35 -7.95 4.23
C VAL A 84 -2.68 -8.44 2.82
N ALA A 85 -1.67 -8.76 2.00
CA ALA A 85 -1.87 -9.26 0.65
C ALA A 85 -2.66 -10.59 0.63
N LYS A 86 -2.38 -11.51 1.57
CA LYS A 86 -3.15 -12.76 1.70
C LYS A 86 -4.62 -12.49 2.05
N LYS A 87 -4.88 -11.61 3.03
CA LYS A 87 -6.26 -11.23 3.41
C LYS A 87 -7.01 -10.54 2.27
N LEU A 88 -6.31 -9.76 1.45
CA LEU A 88 -6.90 -9.11 0.28
C LEU A 88 -7.34 -10.15 -0.77
N ALA A 89 -6.46 -11.10 -1.09
CA ALA A 89 -6.79 -12.18 -2.03
C ALA A 89 -7.98 -13.05 -1.55
N GLU A 90 -8.07 -13.34 -0.26
CA GLU A 90 -9.23 -14.03 0.32
C GLU A 90 -10.52 -13.21 0.20
N SER A 91 -10.42 -11.89 0.39
CA SER A 91 -11.55 -10.97 0.27
C SER A 91 -12.03 -10.83 -1.19
N ASP A 92 -11.11 -10.76 -2.14
CA ASP A 92 -11.42 -10.73 -3.57
C ASP A 92 -12.15 -12.01 -4.02
N GLY A 93 -11.73 -13.17 -3.50
CA GLY A 93 -12.42 -14.44 -3.73
C GLY A 93 -13.87 -14.42 -3.21
N LYS A 94 -14.13 -13.78 -2.06
CA LYS A 94 -15.49 -13.59 -1.53
C LYS A 94 -16.31 -12.62 -2.37
N LEU A 95 -15.72 -11.50 -2.79
CA LEU A 95 -16.38 -10.52 -3.66
C LEU A 95 -16.79 -11.12 -5.01
N CYS A 96 -15.94 -11.98 -5.59
CA CYS A 96 -16.27 -12.69 -6.82
C CYS A 96 -17.52 -13.58 -6.67
N LYS A 97 -17.66 -14.28 -5.54
CA LYS A 97 -18.86 -15.09 -5.23
C LYS A 97 -20.11 -14.22 -5.07
N ILE A 98 -19.99 -13.08 -4.38
CA ILE A 98 -21.10 -12.13 -4.21
C ILE A 98 -21.55 -11.60 -5.58
N LYS A 99 -20.61 -11.21 -6.45
CA LYS A 99 -20.93 -10.73 -7.81
C LYS A 99 -21.69 -11.77 -8.62
N LYS A 100 -21.25 -13.04 -8.62
CA LYS A 100 -21.97 -14.14 -9.30
C LYS A 100 -23.38 -14.36 -8.72
N GLY A 101 -23.52 -14.27 -7.40
CA GLY A 101 -24.82 -14.34 -6.73
C GLY A 101 -25.74 -13.20 -7.17
N GLN A 102 -25.22 -11.97 -7.24
CA GLN A 102 -25.96 -10.81 -7.73
C GLN A 102 -26.42 -11.00 -9.18
N GLU A 103 -25.53 -11.42 -10.08
CA GLU A 103 -25.86 -11.70 -11.48
C GLU A 103 -26.99 -12.73 -11.62
N THR A 104 -26.96 -13.78 -10.78
CA THR A 104 -28.00 -14.82 -10.75
C THR A 104 -29.34 -14.24 -10.29
N ILE A 105 -29.36 -13.52 -9.16
CA ILE A 105 -30.58 -12.88 -8.62
C ILE A 105 -31.15 -11.89 -9.62
N THR A 106 -30.31 -11.07 -10.25
CA THR A 106 -30.76 -10.11 -11.28
C THR A 106 -31.37 -10.84 -12.49
N GLY A 107 -30.78 -11.95 -12.92
CA GLY A 107 -31.34 -12.78 -13.99
C GLY A 107 -32.69 -13.40 -13.64
N GLU A 108 -32.86 -13.90 -12.42
CA GLU A 108 -34.14 -14.45 -11.93
C GLU A 108 -35.20 -13.37 -11.77
N MET A 109 -34.83 -12.21 -11.23
CA MET A 109 -35.69 -11.02 -11.14
C MET A 109 -36.19 -10.58 -12.52
N ALA A 110 -35.32 -10.54 -13.53
CA ALA A 110 -35.72 -10.19 -14.89
C ALA A 110 -36.75 -11.18 -15.48
N LYS A 111 -36.57 -12.48 -15.23
CA LYS A 111 -37.53 -13.52 -15.63
C LYS A 111 -38.88 -13.35 -14.91
N ALA A 112 -38.86 -13.15 -13.59
CA ALA A 112 -40.06 -12.92 -12.81
C ALA A 112 -40.81 -11.68 -13.29
N TYR A 113 -40.09 -10.59 -13.56
CA TYR A 113 -40.66 -9.34 -14.07
C TYR A 113 -41.32 -9.52 -15.44
N ALA A 114 -40.68 -10.27 -16.35
CA ALA A 114 -41.26 -10.60 -17.65
C ALA A 114 -42.57 -11.42 -17.52
N ILE A 115 -42.63 -12.36 -16.57
CA ILE A 115 -43.84 -13.14 -16.30
C ILE A 115 -44.96 -12.24 -15.78
N ILE A 116 -44.66 -11.33 -14.85
CA ILE A 116 -45.63 -10.39 -14.28
C ILE A 116 -46.17 -9.45 -15.37
N GLN A 117 -45.31 -8.86 -16.20
CA GLN A 117 -45.75 -8.01 -17.32
C GLN A 117 -46.65 -8.76 -18.31
N LYS A 118 -46.33 -10.02 -18.61
CA LYS A 118 -47.16 -10.85 -19.50
C LYS A 118 -48.54 -11.12 -18.90
N ARG A 119 -48.62 -11.36 -17.58
CA ARG A 119 -49.89 -11.53 -16.87
C ARG A 119 -50.73 -10.26 -16.89
N GLN A 120 -50.15 -9.11 -16.54
CA GLN A 120 -50.86 -7.83 -16.59
C GLN A 120 -51.44 -7.56 -17.98
N LYS A 121 -50.67 -7.80 -19.04
CA LYS A 121 -51.14 -7.60 -20.42
C LYS A 121 -52.34 -8.49 -20.78
N ASN A 122 -52.38 -9.72 -20.27
CA ASN A 122 -53.52 -10.61 -20.48
C ASN A 122 -54.74 -10.16 -19.68
N GLU A 123 -54.54 -9.72 -18.43
CA GLU A 123 -55.60 -9.20 -17.56
C GLU A 123 -56.30 -7.99 -18.19
N TYR A 124 -55.54 -7.01 -18.69
CA TYR A 124 -56.10 -5.86 -19.42
C TYR A 124 -56.88 -6.25 -20.68
N LYS A 125 -56.50 -7.35 -21.34
CA LYS A 125 -57.19 -7.83 -22.53
C LYS A 125 -58.53 -8.46 -22.18
N GLU A 126 -58.59 -9.22 -21.08
CA GLU A 126 -59.83 -9.81 -20.58
C GLU A 126 -60.80 -8.73 -20.12
N ASP A 127 -60.33 -7.73 -19.37
CA ASP A 127 -61.12 -6.58 -18.97
C ASP A 127 -61.71 -5.84 -20.20
N PHE A 128 -60.90 -5.62 -21.23
CA PHE A 128 -61.35 -4.94 -22.45
C PHE A 128 -62.46 -5.71 -23.18
N ILE A 129 -62.34 -7.04 -23.25
CA ILE A 129 -63.38 -7.91 -23.85
C ILE A 129 -64.67 -7.84 -23.02
N PHE A 130 -64.55 -7.89 -21.69
CA PHE A 130 -65.71 -7.83 -20.79
C PHE A 130 -66.45 -6.49 -20.88
N PHE A 131 -65.74 -5.37 -20.82
CA PHE A 131 -66.33 -4.03 -20.99
C PHE A 131 -66.97 -3.85 -22.37
N GLY A 132 -66.33 -4.36 -23.43
CA GLY A 132 -66.89 -4.33 -24.78
C GLY A 132 -68.20 -5.13 -24.89
N ALA A 133 -68.24 -6.34 -24.34
CA ALA A 133 -69.45 -7.17 -24.32
C ALA A 133 -70.58 -6.51 -23.50
N LEU A 134 -70.24 -5.87 -22.38
CA LEU A 134 -71.20 -5.17 -21.53
C LEU A 134 -71.82 -3.97 -22.26
N ALA A 135 -71.02 -3.22 -23.02
CA ALA A 135 -71.50 -2.08 -23.82
C ALA A 135 -72.45 -2.53 -24.94
N VAL A 136 -72.14 -3.64 -25.63
CA VAL A 136 -73.03 -4.22 -26.66
C VAL A 136 -74.35 -4.67 -26.04
N PHE A 137 -74.30 -5.38 -24.91
CA PHE A 137 -75.50 -5.80 -24.19
C PHE A 137 -76.36 -4.59 -23.79
N PHE A 138 -75.74 -3.55 -23.23
CA PHE A 138 -76.44 -2.33 -22.83
C PHE A 138 -77.09 -1.62 -24.04
N ALA A 139 -76.40 -1.55 -25.17
CA ALA A 139 -76.94 -0.97 -26.41
C ALA A 139 -78.17 -1.74 -26.91
N ILE A 140 -78.13 -3.08 -26.87
CA ILE A 140 -79.28 -3.92 -27.23
C ILE A 140 -80.46 -3.67 -26.27
N CYS A 141 -80.20 -3.61 -24.95
CA CYS A 141 -81.24 -3.32 -23.96
C CYS A 141 -81.89 -1.96 -24.19
N VAL A 142 -81.10 -0.92 -24.48
CA VAL A 142 -81.61 0.42 -24.80
C VAL A 142 -82.44 0.40 -26.09
N PHE A 143 -81.98 -0.29 -27.13
CA PHE A 143 -82.72 -0.41 -28.38
C PHE A 143 -84.11 -1.05 -28.16
N VAL A 144 -84.17 -2.16 -27.42
CA VAL A 144 -85.44 -2.84 -27.11
C VAL A 144 -86.36 -1.96 -26.25
N LEU A 145 -85.81 -1.19 -25.31
CA LEU A 145 -86.60 -0.25 -24.49
C LEU A 145 -87.17 0.89 -25.33
N ILE A 146 -86.38 1.45 -26.25
CA ILE A 146 -86.84 2.50 -27.18
C ILE A 146 -87.93 1.94 -28.11
N ASP A 147 -87.71 0.75 -28.68
CA ASP A 147 -88.68 0.11 -29.57
C ASP A 147 -90.02 -0.14 -28.87
N ARG A 148 -90.00 -0.55 -27.60
CA ARG A 148 -91.23 -0.69 -26.80
C ARG A 148 -91.91 0.64 -26.41
N LEU A 149 -91.17 1.75 -26.34
CA LEU A 149 -91.71 3.06 -25.97
C LEU A 149 -92.32 3.82 -27.17
N PHE A 150 -91.90 3.52 -28.41
CA PHE A 150 -92.40 4.18 -29.63
C PHE A 150 -93.58 3.44 -30.31
N ILE A 151 -93.92 2.22 -29.87
CA ILE A 151 -95.06 1.44 -30.39
C ILE A 151 -96.37 1.69 -29.60
N HIS A 152 -96.38 2.62 -28.65
CA HIS A 152 -97.59 3.04 -27.93
C HIS A 152 -98.06 4.44 -28.32
#